data_AF-A0A2N3IDS8-F1
#
_entry.id   AF-A0A2N3IDS8-F1
#
_cell.length_a   1.000
_cell.length_b   1.000
_cell.length_c   1.000
_cell.angle_alpha   90.00
_cell.angle_beta   90.00
_cell.angle_gamma   90.00
#
_symmetry.space_group_name_H-M   'P 1'
#
loop_
_entity.id
_entity.type
_entity.pdbx_description
1 polymer ?
#
loop_
_entity_poly.entity_id
_entity_poly.type
_entity_poly.pdbx_seq_one_letter_code
_entity_poly.pdbx_strand_id
1 'polypeptide(L)'
;MLLPKINLTKIITGHLKTLRSIRTNRPSINDLITFLLIPLIFSLTCVHFDVKIGSNELGVWVTILAILAGFSFNLLAIIFGYFDKLKANINSNNEKDQELKKIYLKEIHQNISFSILNSLFCIFFLLLSMIDFTQIDPIEIGSKLNIKLVFLEYIVDFTLYFSMIFYLFTLLMIIKRLNVLFKRDLN
;
A
#
# COMPACT_ATOMS: atom_id res chain seq x y z
N MET A 1 20.73 -17.13 7.76
CA MET A 1 19.40 -16.81 8.33
C MET A 1 19.19 -15.29 8.34
N LEU A 2 18.87 -14.69 7.18
CA LEU A 2 18.59 -13.23 7.06
C LEU A 2 17.09 -12.90 7.26
N LEU A 3 16.23 -13.91 7.13
CA LEU A 3 14.76 -13.82 7.14
C LEU A 3 14.10 -13.30 8.43
N PRO A 4 14.58 -13.55 9.68
CA PRO A 4 13.86 -13.06 10.86
C PRO A 4 13.97 -11.55 11.05
N LYS A 5 15.06 -10.90 10.58
CA LYS A 5 15.27 -9.46 10.74
C LYS A 5 14.41 -8.62 9.78
N ILE A 6 14.06 -9.16 8.61
CA ILE A 6 13.26 -8.48 7.57
C ILE A 6 11.95 -9.26 7.34
N ASN A 7 11.27 -9.68 8.42
CA ASN A 7 9.98 -10.34 8.30
C ASN A 7 8.85 -9.30 8.23
N LEU A 8 8.44 -8.97 7.00
CA LEU A 8 7.38 -8.00 6.72
C LEU A 8 5.97 -8.64 6.70
N THR A 9 5.87 -9.96 6.87
CA THR A 9 4.60 -10.70 6.80
C THR A 9 3.58 -10.21 7.82
N LYS A 10 4.03 -9.74 9.00
CA LYS A 10 3.13 -9.16 10.01
C LYS A 10 2.45 -7.88 9.52
N ILE A 11 3.15 -7.06 8.74
CA ILE A 11 2.61 -5.81 8.19
C ILE A 11 1.57 -6.14 7.11
N ILE A 12 1.91 -7.05 6.19
CA ILE A 12 1.01 -7.46 5.09
C ILE A 12 -0.25 -8.13 5.65
N THR A 13 -0.09 -9.14 6.50
CA THR A 13 -1.24 -9.83 7.12
C THR A 13 -2.02 -8.92 8.06
N GLY A 14 -1.36 -7.94 8.68
CA GLY A 14 -1.98 -6.89 9.48
C GLY A 14 -2.92 -6.03 8.65
N HIS A 15 -2.45 -5.52 7.51
CA HIS A 15 -3.25 -4.73 6.57
C HIS A 15 -4.44 -5.50 6.02
N LEU A 16 -4.22 -6.73 5.53
CA LEU A 16 -5.30 -7.57 5.00
C LEU A 16 -6.38 -7.86 6.05
N LYS A 17 -6.00 -8.03 7.32
CA LYS A 17 -6.95 -8.16 8.43
C LYS A 17 -7.78 -6.91 8.68
N THR A 18 -7.38 -5.74 8.19
CA THR A 18 -8.18 -4.51 8.31
C THR A 18 -9.30 -4.42 7.27
N LEU A 19 -9.23 -5.18 6.18
CA LEU A 19 -10.26 -5.20 5.11
C LEU A 19 -11.55 -5.94 5.51
N ARG A 20 -11.67 -6.32 6.78
CA ARG A 20 -12.88 -6.92 7.35
C ARG A 20 -13.71 -5.87 8.06
N SER A 21 -15.02 -6.07 8.06
CA SER A 21 -15.93 -5.22 8.82
C SER A 21 -15.72 -5.41 10.33
N ILE A 22 -15.58 -4.31 11.08
CA ILE A 22 -15.49 -4.35 12.55
C ILE A 22 -16.76 -4.94 13.18
N ARG A 23 -17.94 -4.72 12.55
CA ARG A 23 -19.23 -5.18 13.08
C ARG A 23 -19.45 -6.68 12.92
N THR A 24 -19.05 -7.24 11.79
CA THR A 24 -19.34 -8.65 11.43
C THR A 24 -18.10 -9.55 11.44
N ASN A 25 -16.91 -8.97 11.59
CA ASN A 25 -15.60 -9.62 11.52
C ASN A 25 -15.36 -10.42 10.22
N ARG A 26 -16.16 -10.16 9.18
CA ARG A 26 -16.08 -10.81 7.87
C ARG A 26 -15.52 -9.84 6.83
N PRO A 27 -14.77 -10.31 5.81
CA PRO A 27 -14.38 -9.48 4.68
C PRO A 27 -15.63 -8.89 4.04
N SER A 28 -15.63 -7.58 3.83
CA SER A 28 -16.70 -6.92 3.11
C SER A 28 -16.48 -7.16 1.62
N ILE A 29 -17.51 -7.63 0.91
CA ILE A 29 -17.44 -7.80 -0.56
C ILE A 29 -17.06 -6.46 -1.22
N ASN A 30 -17.58 -5.35 -0.70
CA ASN A 30 -17.25 -4.01 -1.18
C ASN A 30 -15.77 -3.67 -0.98
N ASP A 31 -15.17 -4.11 0.14
CA ASP A 31 -13.76 -3.88 0.39
C ASP A 31 -12.91 -4.73 -0.56
N LEU A 32 -13.30 -5.98 -0.81
CA LEU A 32 -12.62 -6.83 -1.79
C LEU A 32 -12.69 -6.22 -3.21
N ILE A 33 -13.85 -5.74 -3.63
CA ILE A 33 -14.02 -5.07 -4.93
C ILE A 33 -13.11 -3.84 -5.01
N THR A 34 -13.12 -3.00 -3.97
CA THR A 34 -12.36 -1.75 -3.95
C THR A 34 -10.86 -2.00 -3.96
N PHE A 35 -10.38 -2.95 -3.14
CA PHE A 35 -8.95 -3.16 -2.91
C PHE A 35 -8.30 -4.19 -3.82
N LEU A 36 -9.08 -5.03 -4.50
CA LEU A 36 -8.55 -6.04 -5.41
C LEU A 36 -9.05 -5.84 -6.84
N LEU A 37 -10.37 -5.78 -7.05
CA LEU A 37 -10.94 -5.78 -8.40
C LEU A 37 -10.63 -4.48 -9.16
N ILE A 38 -10.78 -3.32 -8.52
CA ILE A 38 -10.52 -2.04 -9.18
C ILE A 38 -9.03 -1.87 -9.55
N PRO A 39 -8.04 -2.08 -8.65
CA PRO A 39 -6.63 -2.02 -9.02
C PRO A 39 -6.27 -3.02 -10.11
N LEU A 40 -6.86 -4.23 -10.09
CA LEU A 40 -6.64 -5.27 -11.08
C LEU A 40 -7.13 -4.85 -12.48
N ILE A 41 -8.37 -4.36 -12.58
CA ILE A 41 -8.92 -3.91 -13.86
C ILE A 41 -8.13 -2.71 -14.39
N PHE A 42 -7.77 -1.77 -13.51
CA PHE A 42 -6.98 -0.61 -13.89
C PHE A 42 -5.61 -1.01 -14.45
N SER A 43 -4.88 -1.88 -13.75
CA SER A 43 -3.55 -2.31 -14.21
C SER A 43 -3.60 -3.11 -15.50
N LEU A 44 -4.58 -4.01 -15.66
CA LEU A 44 -4.81 -4.72 -16.93
C LEU A 44 -5.09 -3.75 -18.07
N THR A 45 -5.89 -2.71 -17.82
CA THR A 45 -6.25 -1.71 -18.83
C THR A 45 -5.03 -0.92 -19.26
N CYS A 46 -4.22 -0.41 -18.31
CA CYS A 46 -2.99 0.34 -18.63
C CYS A 46 -2.00 -0.50 -19.44
N VAL A 47 -1.79 -1.76 -19.05
CA VAL A 47 -0.89 -2.67 -19.76
C VAL A 47 -1.43 -3.03 -21.15
N HIS A 48 -2.73 -3.24 -21.29
CA HIS A 48 -3.36 -3.54 -22.58
C HIS A 48 -3.21 -2.40 -23.60
N PHE A 49 -3.23 -1.15 -23.13
CA PHE A 49 -3.02 0.04 -23.97
C PHE A 49 -1.56 0.49 -24.07
N ASP A 50 -0.60 -0.32 -23.59
CA ASP A 50 0.83 -0.01 -23.58
C ASP A 50 1.13 1.38 -22.98
N VAL A 51 0.41 1.73 -21.92
CA VAL A 51 0.67 2.97 -21.19
C VAL A 51 2.00 2.80 -20.46
N LYS A 52 3.03 3.50 -20.89
CA LYS A 52 4.35 3.52 -20.23
C LYS A 52 4.55 4.82 -19.47
N ILE A 53 5.19 4.73 -18.31
CA ILE A 53 5.65 5.91 -17.59
C ILE A 53 6.94 6.36 -18.25
N GLY A 54 6.90 7.51 -18.92
CA GLY A 54 8.07 8.06 -19.60
C GLY A 54 9.20 8.41 -18.62
N SER A 55 10.43 8.46 -19.15
CA SER A 55 11.64 8.73 -18.36
C SER A 55 11.60 10.07 -17.63
N ASN A 56 10.90 11.06 -18.19
CA ASN A 56 10.72 12.37 -17.59
C ASN A 56 9.75 12.33 -16.39
N GLU A 57 8.71 11.49 -16.47
CA GLU A 57 7.69 11.36 -15.45
C GLU A 57 8.14 10.47 -14.28
N LEU A 58 9.06 9.52 -14.51
CA LEU A 58 9.55 8.60 -13.48
C LEU A 58 10.12 9.33 -12.27
N GLY A 59 10.96 10.35 -12.50
CA GLY A 59 11.53 11.16 -11.42
C GLY A 59 10.46 11.86 -10.58
N VAL A 60 9.38 12.29 -11.23
CA VAL A 60 8.22 12.91 -10.56
C VAL A 60 7.50 11.88 -9.69
N TRP A 61 7.21 10.69 -10.22
CA TRP A 61 6.54 9.62 -9.47
C TRP A 61 7.35 9.13 -8.27
N VAL A 62 8.65 8.92 -8.43
CA VAL A 62 9.56 8.55 -7.33
C VAL A 62 9.55 9.64 -6.26
N THR A 63 9.60 10.92 -6.66
CA THR A 63 9.55 12.05 -5.73
C THR A 63 8.24 12.09 -4.94
N ILE A 64 7.09 11.97 -5.62
CA ILE A 64 5.76 11.94 -4.98
C ILE A 64 5.67 10.80 -3.97
N LEU A 65 6.07 9.58 -4.36
CA LEU A 65 6.02 8.41 -3.49
C LEU A 65 6.95 8.56 -2.28
N ALA A 66 8.16 9.10 -2.47
CA ALA A 66 9.10 9.33 -1.37
C ALA A 66 8.56 10.36 -0.37
N ILE A 67 7.97 11.47 -0.85
CA ILE A 67 7.33 12.48 0.01
C ILE A 67 6.17 11.87 0.79
N LEU A 68 5.28 11.13 0.13
CA LEU A 68 4.13 10.52 0.80
C LEU A 68 4.54 9.41 1.77
N ALA A 69 5.62 8.67 1.49
CA ALA A 69 6.22 7.72 2.42
C ALA A 69 6.74 8.41 3.68
N GLY A 70 7.50 9.51 3.52
CA GLY A 70 7.99 10.33 4.62
C GLY A 70 6.86 10.92 5.47
N PHE A 71 5.82 11.44 4.82
CA PHE A 71 4.61 11.90 5.50
C PHE A 71 3.93 10.78 6.28
N SER A 72 3.86 9.58 5.70
CA SER A 72 3.28 8.40 6.36
C SER A 72 4.10 7.96 7.57
N PHE A 73 5.43 8.07 7.54
CA PHE A 73 6.28 7.83 8.72
C PHE A 73 5.97 8.81 9.86
N ASN A 74 5.83 10.10 9.55
CA ASN A 74 5.47 11.11 10.54
C ASN A 74 4.08 10.82 11.15
N LEU A 75 3.10 10.48 10.30
CA LEU A 75 1.77 10.11 10.74
C LEU A 75 1.78 8.83 11.62
N LEU A 76 2.62 7.85 11.30
CA LEU A 76 2.78 6.64 12.11
C LEU A 76 3.26 6.97 13.53
N ALA A 77 4.25 7.84 13.65
CA ALA A 77 4.78 8.29 14.93
C ALA A 77 3.71 9.03 15.77
N ILE A 78 2.92 9.91 15.14
CA ILE A 78 1.81 10.61 15.80
C ILE A 78 0.78 9.60 16.35
N ILE A 79 0.40 8.60 15.55
CA ILE A 79 -0.57 7.59 15.96
C ILE A 79 -0.05 6.73 17.10
N PHE A 80 1.24 6.43 17.11
CA PHE A 80 1.88 5.74 18.24
C PHE A 80 1.80 6.58 19.53
N GLY A 81 2.15 7.87 19.46
CA GLY A 81 2.03 8.77 20.62
C GLY A 81 0.59 8.92 21.12
N TYR A 82 -0.39 8.87 20.23
CA TYR A 82 -1.81 8.88 20.62
C TYR A 82 -2.24 7.57 21.31
N PHE A 83 -1.72 6.44 20.85
CA PHE A 83 -1.98 5.13 21.45
C PHE A 83 -1.50 5.05 22.91
N ASP A 84 -0.34 5.64 23.21
CA ASP A 84 0.20 5.66 24.58
C ASP A 84 -0.64 6.56 25.52
N LYS A 85 -1.12 7.70 25.03
CA LYS A 85 -2.04 8.57 25.79
C LYS A 85 -3.36 7.87 26.13
N LEU A 86 -3.92 7.10 25.19
CA LEU A 86 -5.16 6.36 25.42
C LEU A 86 -5.00 5.27 26.48
N LYS A 87 -3.85 4.59 26.54
CA LYS A 87 -3.56 3.63 27.61
C LYS A 87 -3.44 4.29 28.98
N ALA A 88 -3.01 5.55 29.06
CA ALA A 88 -2.91 6.26 30.33
C ALA A 88 -4.28 6.70 30.88
N ASN A 89 -5.29 6.84 30.01
CA ASN A 89 -6.62 7.39 30.35
C ASN A 89 -7.71 6.32 30.57
N ILE A 90 -7.36 5.12 31.05
CA ILE A 90 -8.28 3.96 31.19
C ILE A 90 -9.44 4.19 32.21
N ASN A 91 -9.49 5.33 32.91
CA ASN A 91 -10.46 5.59 33.97
C ASN A 91 -11.80 6.23 33.53
N SER A 92 -12.16 6.24 32.23
CA SER A 92 -13.41 6.88 31.75
C SER A 92 -14.57 5.88 31.58
N ASN A 93 -15.77 6.29 32.02
CA ASN A 93 -17.02 5.52 32.18
C ASN A 93 -17.63 4.81 30.92
N ASN A 94 -16.91 4.63 29.81
CA ASN A 94 -17.43 3.98 28.59
C ASN A 94 -16.43 2.99 27.97
N GLU A 95 -16.30 1.80 28.58
CA GLU A 95 -15.38 0.73 28.17
C GLU A 95 -15.52 0.36 26.67
N LYS A 96 -16.74 0.31 26.15
CA LYS A 96 -17.01 -0.06 24.75
C LYS A 96 -16.45 0.94 23.74
N ASP A 97 -16.52 2.24 24.03
CA ASP A 97 -16.01 3.28 23.13
C ASP A 97 -14.47 3.28 23.14
N GLN A 98 -13.87 3.10 24.32
CA GLN A 98 -12.41 2.95 24.43
C GLN A 98 -11.88 1.73 23.67
N GLU A 99 -12.58 0.59 23.74
CA GLU A 99 -12.21 -0.60 22.99
C GLU A 99 -12.26 -0.36 21.48
N LEU A 100 -13.31 0.31 20.99
CA LEU A 100 -13.40 0.69 19.59
C LEU A 100 -12.26 1.63 19.19
N LYS A 101 -11.96 2.69 19.96
CA LYS A 101 -10.83 3.60 19.68
C LYS A 101 -9.51 2.84 19.55
N LYS A 102 -9.26 1.89 20.45
CA LYS A 102 -8.08 1.03 20.42
C LYS A 102 -8.00 0.18 19.14
N ILE A 103 -9.13 -0.38 18.69
CA ILE A 103 -9.22 -1.13 17.43
C ILE A 103 -8.88 -0.21 16.25
N TYR A 104 -9.52 0.96 16.14
CA TYR A 104 -9.27 1.89 15.05
C TYR A 104 -7.81 2.33 14.99
N LEU A 105 -7.20 2.68 16.12
CA LEU A 105 -5.78 3.06 16.18
C LEU A 105 -4.86 1.93 15.75
N LYS A 106 -5.12 0.71 16.20
CA LYS A 106 -4.34 -0.46 15.79
C LYS A 106 -4.44 -0.68 14.29
N GLU A 107 -5.63 -0.58 13.71
CA GLU A 107 -5.82 -0.79 12.27
C GLU A 107 -5.23 0.36 11.45
N ILE A 108 -5.37 1.62 11.90
CA ILE A 108 -4.71 2.79 11.29
C ILE A 108 -3.19 2.60 11.29
N HIS A 109 -2.61 2.20 12.42
CA HIS A 109 -1.18 1.91 12.53
C HIS A 109 -0.75 0.83 11.52
N GLN A 110 -1.46 -0.30 11.43
CA GLN A 110 -1.14 -1.35 10.46
C GLN A 110 -1.23 -0.85 9.02
N ASN A 111 -2.25 -0.05 8.69
CA ASN A 111 -2.46 0.47 7.35
C ASN A 111 -1.42 1.52 6.96
N ILE A 112 -1.01 2.40 7.87
CA ILE A 112 0.09 3.34 7.64
C ILE A 112 1.40 2.58 7.42
N SER A 113 1.73 1.60 8.27
CA SER A 113 2.92 0.77 8.09
C SER A 113 2.93 0.05 6.74
N PHE A 114 1.77 -0.46 6.31
CA PHE A 114 1.62 -1.11 5.02
C PHE A 114 1.74 -0.12 3.85
N SER A 115 1.15 1.07 3.97
CA SER A 115 1.27 2.14 2.98
C SER A 115 2.73 2.51 2.72
N ILE A 116 3.51 2.69 3.80
CA ILE A 116 4.96 2.92 3.70
C ILE A 116 5.64 1.78 2.93
N LEU A 117 5.37 0.52 3.31
CA LEU A 117 5.94 -0.63 2.61
C LEU A 117 5.55 -0.66 1.13
N ASN A 118 4.29 -0.40 0.81
CA ASN A 118 3.80 -0.40 -0.57
C ASN A 118 4.39 0.76 -1.39
N SER A 119 4.65 1.93 -0.79
CA SER A 119 5.34 3.02 -1.49
C SER A 119 6.79 2.68 -1.83
N LEU A 120 7.53 2.02 -0.92
CA LEU A 120 8.88 1.52 -1.20
C LEU A 120 8.86 0.44 -2.28
N PHE A 121 7.83 -0.42 -2.27
CA PHE A 121 7.60 -1.41 -3.31
C PHE A 121 7.32 -0.74 -4.67
N CYS A 122 6.48 0.30 -4.72
CA CYS A 122 6.24 1.08 -5.95
C CYS A 122 7.54 1.72 -6.47
N ILE A 123 8.34 2.33 -5.60
CA ILE A 123 9.63 2.93 -5.99
C ILE A 123 10.56 1.86 -6.57
N PHE A 124 10.63 0.68 -5.95
CA PHE A 124 11.44 -0.42 -6.49
C PHE A 124 10.99 -0.83 -7.90
N PHE A 125 9.68 -0.97 -8.14
CA PHE A 125 9.16 -1.31 -9.47
C PHE A 125 9.31 -0.18 -10.49
N LEU A 126 9.22 1.09 -10.09
CA LEU A 126 9.54 2.25 -10.95
C LEU A 126 11.01 2.26 -11.40
N LEU A 127 11.92 1.86 -10.51
CA LEU A 127 13.33 1.74 -10.87
C LEU A 127 13.57 0.52 -11.76
N LEU A 128 12.82 -0.57 -11.54
CA LEU A 128 12.90 -1.76 -12.40
C LEU A 128 12.36 -1.50 -13.81
N SER A 129 11.33 -0.67 -13.95
CA SER A 129 10.80 -0.25 -15.26
C SER A 129 11.74 0.68 -16.03
N MET A 130 12.80 1.21 -15.41
CA MET A 130 13.87 1.94 -16.13
C MET A 130 14.82 1.03 -16.89
N ILE A 131 14.83 -0.26 -16.56
CA ILE A 131 15.73 -1.20 -17.22
C ILE A 131 15.09 -1.58 -18.55
N ASP A 132 15.59 -0.99 -19.63
CA ASP A 132 15.21 -1.35 -21.00
C ASP A 132 15.72 -2.77 -21.32
N PHE A 133 14.88 -3.77 -21.08
CA PHE A 133 15.18 -5.16 -21.39
C PHE A 133 15.22 -5.45 -22.90
N THR A 134 14.78 -4.51 -23.73
CA THR A 134 14.62 -4.63 -25.19
C THR A 134 15.80 -4.07 -26.00
N GLN A 135 16.68 -3.27 -25.40
CA GLN A 135 17.89 -2.74 -26.06
C GLN A 135 19.06 -3.74 -26.05
N ILE A 136 18.86 -4.96 -25.54
CA ILE A 136 19.87 -6.01 -25.60
C ILE A 136 19.82 -6.63 -27.01
N ASP A 137 20.90 -6.44 -27.77
CA ASP A 137 20.95 -6.75 -29.20
C ASP A 137 20.31 -8.10 -29.57
N PRO A 138 19.33 -8.14 -30.50
CA PRO A 138 18.64 -9.36 -30.90
C PRO A 138 19.52 -10.38 -31.63
N ILE A 139 20.77 -10.03 -31.95
CA ILE A 139 21.71 -10.86 -32.72
C ILE A 139 22.44 -11.89 -31.83
N GLU A 140 22.62 -11.65 -30.54
CA GLU A 140 23.35 -12.58 -29.65
C GLU A 140 22.46 -13.47 -28.79
N ILE A 141 21.18 -13.11 -28.64
CA ILE A 141 20.31 -13.68 -27.62
C ILE A 141 19.07 -14.31 -28.28
N GLY A 142 19.06 -15.64 -28.37
CA GLY A 142 18.06 -16.40 -29.12
C GLY A 142 16.59 -16.05 -28.83
N SER A 143 15.72 -16.24 -29.82
CA SER A 143 14.31 -15.80 -29.86
C SER A 143 13.46 -16.12 -28.62
N LYS A 144 13.74 -17.22 -27.91
CA LYS A 144 13.04 -17.60 -26.67
C LYS A 144 13.36 -16.68 -25.48
N LEU A 145 14.55 -16.07 -25.43
CA LEU A 145 14.93 -15.18 -24.33
C LEU A 145 14.30 -13.80 -24.51
N ASN A 146 14.21 -13.29 -25.74
CA ASN A 146 13.51 -12.03 -26.04
C ASN A 146 12.02 -12.07 -25.63
N ILE A 147 11.32 -13.17 -25.90
CA ILE A 147 9.91 -13.35 -25.48
C ILE A 147 9.78 -13.29 -23.95
N LYS A 148 10.73 -13.88 -23.20
CA LYS A 148 10.71 -13.84 -21.73
C LYS A 148 10.95 -12.44 -21.18
N LEU A 149 11.83 -11.66 -21.81
CA LEU A 149 12.14 -10.30 -21.41
C LEU A 149 10.95 -9.36 -21.63
N VAL A 150 10.30 -9.45 -22.80
CA VAL A 150 9.07 -8.71 -23.09
C VAL A 150 7.95 -9.07 -22.11
N PHE A 151 7.78 -10.36 -21.80
CA PHE A 151 6.79 -10.79 -20.81
C PHE A 151 7.10 -10.26 -19.40
N LEU A 152 8.37 -10.17 -19.02
CA LEU A 152 8.79 -9.60 -17.74
C LEU A 152 8.47 -8.11 -17.65
N GLU A 153 8.69 -7.33 -18.72
CA GLU A 153 8.33 -5.91 -18.80
C GLU A 153 6.84 -5.69 -18.49
N TYR A 154 5.97 -6.46 -19.15
CA TYR A 154 4.52 -6.40 -18.88
C TYR A 154 4.15 -6.76 -17.43
N ILE A 155 4.85 -7.71 -16.80
CA ILE A 155 4.64 -8.05 -15.39
C ILE A 155 5.06 -6.89 -14.48
N VAL A 156 6.19 -6.24 -14.78
CA VAL A 156 6.69 -5.09 -14.01
C VAL A 156 5.68 -3.94 -14.07
N ASP A 157 5.22 -3.59 -15.27
CA ASP A 157 4.24 -2.52 -15.47
C ASP A 157 2.89 -2.84 -14.81
N PHE A 158 2.39 -4.07 -15.00
CA PHE A 158 1.18 -4.52 -14.33
C PHE A 158 1.28 -4.37 -12.81
N THR A 159 2.38 -4.85 -12.24
CA THR A 159 2.61 -4.83 -10.79
C THR A 159 2.71 -3.40 -10.30
N LEU A 160 3.40 -2.54 -11.04
CA LEU A 160 3.53 -1.13 -10.73
C LEU A 160 2.18 -0.41 -10.69
N TYR A 161 1.37 -0.52 -11.75
CA TYR A 161 0.06 0.11 -11.81
C TYR A 161 -0.90 -0.40 -10.75
N PHE A 162 -0.88 -1.72 -10.51
CA PHE A 162 -1.67 -2.32 -9.44
C PHE A 162 -1.28 -1.73 -8.08
N SER A 163 0.02 -1.70 -7.77
CA SER A 163 0.54 -1.20 -6.50
C SER A 163 0.28 0.29 -6.31
N MET A 164 0.33 1.11 -7.36
CA MET A 164 0.01 2.54 -7.30
C MET A 164 -1.47 2.80 -6.93
N ILE A 165 -2.42 2.12 -7.57
CA ILE A 165 -3.84 2.29 -7.22
C ILE A 165 -4.12 1.70 -5.83
N PHE A 166 -3.52 0.56 -5.51
CA PHE A 166 -3.63 -0.06 -4.20
C PHE A 166 -3.10 0.85 -3.08
N TYR A 167 -2.00 1.55 -3.34
CA TYR A 167 -1.43 2.57 -2.46
C TYR A 167 -2.41 3.72 -2.23
N LEU A 168 -2.96 4.28 -3.30
CA LEU A 168 -3.91 5.39 -3.24
C LEU A 168 -5.14 5.03 -2.40
N PHE A 169 -5.74 3.86 -2.63
CA PHE A 169 -6.89 3.41 -1.84
C PHE A 169 -6.54 3.15 -0.38
N THR A 170 -5.33 2.65 -0.10
CA THR A 170 -4.86 2.49 1.27
C THR A 170 -4.75 3.85 1.98
N LEU A 171 -4.23 4.89 1.32
CA LEU A 171 -4.22 6.25 1.85
C LEU A 171 -5.62 6.78 2.13
N LEU A 172 -6.56 6.62 1.19
CA LEU A 172 -7.96 7.04 1.39
C LEU A 172 -8.61 6.31 2.57
N MET A 173 -8.31 5.02 2.76
CA MET A 173 -8.78 4.26 3.92
C MET A 173 -8.24 4.82 5.23
N ILE A 174 -6.94 5.14 5.29
CA ILE A 174 -6.30 5.73 6.48
C ILE A 174 -6.99 7.04 6.83
N ILE A 175 -7.19 7.94 5.85
CA ILE A 175 -7.87 9.23 6.03
C ILE A 175 -9.30 9.02 6.56
N LYS A 176 -10.08 8.13 5.94
CA LYS A 176 -11.45 7.81 6.38
C LYS A 176 -11.48 7.34 7.84
N ARG A 177 -10.56 6.46 8.24
CA ARG A 177 -10.51 5.90 9.60
C ARG A 177 -10.05 6.93 10.63
N LEU A 178 -9.08 7.78 10.28
CA LEU A 178 -8.68 8.92 11.11
C LEU A 178 -9.85 9.86 11.37
N ASN A 179 -10.60 10.22 10.33
CA ASN A 179 -11.77 11.08 10.48
C ASN A 179 -12.85 10.46 11.39
N VAL A 180 -13.07 9.15 11.32
CA VAL A 180 -14.00 8.45 12.23
C VAL A 180 -13.48 8.47 13.67
N LEU A 181 -12.18 8.27 13.87
CA LEU A 181 -11.57 8.31 15.20
C LEU A 181 -11.68 9.71 15.83
N PHE A 182 -11.26 10.75 15.10
CA PHE A 182 -11.33 12.14 15.59
C PHE A 182 -12.75 12.57 15.96
N LYS A 183 -13.76 12.17 15.18
CA LYS A 183 -15.17 12.47 15.50
C LYS A 183 -15.64 11.80 16.79
N ARG A 184 -15.03 10.69 17.22
CA ARG A 184 -15.34 10.02 18.49
C ARG A 184 -14.54 10.56 19.67
N ASP A 185 -13.46 11.30 19.43
CA ASP A 185 -12.71 11.96 20.50
C ASP A 185 -13.26 13.35 20.84
N LEU A 186 -13.99 13.97 19.91
CA LEU A 186 -14.64 15.27 20.11
C LEU A 186 -16.04 15.16 20.75
N ASN A 187 -16.68 14.00 20.71
CA ASN A 187 -18.00 13.72 21.30
C ASN A 187 -17.85 12.90 22.58
#